data_AF-A0A6P0MWS3-F1
#
_entry.id   AF-A0A6P0MWS3-F1
#
_cell.length_a   1.000
_cell.length_b   1.000
_cell.length_c   1.000
_cell.angle_alpha   90.00
_cell.angle_beta   90.00
_cell.angle_gamma   90.00
#
_symmetry.space_group_name_H-M   'P 1'
#
loop_
_entity.id
_entity.type
_entity.pdbx_description
1 polymer ?
#
loop_
_entity_poly.entity_id
_entity_poly.type
_entity_poly.pdbx_seq_one_letter_code
_entity_poly.pdbx_strand_id
1 'polypeptide(L)'
;MSRSLRVRPEYIPQVKSAVKRNGYPRQKDLAEELWISLSTLNNYLNGRAVDNLNFREISERLAQDWQEIAVFEDNIGDDTSVNGKVEQEVVMIDCLEADSFLYVERPPIEQSCYQELLRTGALIRIKAPTLMGKTLLISRVLSKVAQQGYQTVYLNLHLANWSLD
;
A
#
# COMPACT_ATOMS: atom_id res chain seq x y z
N MET A 1 11.81 -5.10 4.39
CA MET A 1 10.62 -5.98 4.37
C MET A 1 9.44 -5.18 3.85
N SER A 2 8.68 -5.75 2.91
CA SER A 2 7.52 -5.10 2.29
C SER A 2 6.51 -4.64 3.33
N ARG A 3 6.04 -3.40 3.22
CA ARG A 3 5.09 -2.79 4.18
C ARG A 3 3.76 -3.54 4.24
N SER A 4 3.38 -4.19 3.13
CA SER A 4 2.21 -5.05 3.04
C SER A 4 2.58 -6.42 2.48
N LEU A 5 1.95 -7.46 3.01
CA LEU A 5 2.07 -8.84 2.56
C LEU A 5 0.69 -9.34 2.10
N ARG A 6 0.68 -10.34 1.23
CA ARG A 6 -0.53 -11.03 0.80
C ARG A 6 -0.30 -12.54 0.81
N VAL A 7 -1.37 -13.29 1.07
CA VAL A 7 -1.32 -14.76 1.06
C VAL A 7 -1.19 -15.23 -0.38
N ARG A 8 -0.26 -16.16 -0.61
CA ARG A 8 -0.10 -16.89 -1.87
C ARG A 8 -1.42 -17.55 -2.29
N PRO A 9 -1.83 -17.45 -3.56
CA PRO A 9 -3.11 -18.00 -4.02
C PRO A 9 -3.32 -19.48 -3.68
N GLU A 10 -2.24 -20.26 -3.68
CA GLU A 10 -2.23 -21.71 -3.39
C GLU A 10 -2.63 -22.01 -1.94
N TYR A 11 -2.33 -21.10 -1.01
CA TYR A 11 -2.59 -21.26 0.42
C TYR A 11 -3.93 -20.65 0.87
N ILE A 12 -4.65 -19.92 0.01
CA ILE A 12 -5.95 -19.31 0.35
C ILE A 12 -6.97 -20.33 0.91
N PRO A 13 -7.16 -21.52 0.30
CA PRO A 13 -8.07 -22.53 0.87
C PRO A 13 -7.62 -23.03 2.25
N GLN A 14 -6.29 -23.12 2.46
CA GLN A 14 -5.69 -23.54 3.72
C GLN A 14 -5.94 -22.53 4.84
N VAL A 15 -5.63 -21.24 4.65
CA VAL A 15 -5.91 -20.22 5.68
C VAL A 15 -7.40 -20.07 5.94
N LYS A 16 -8.27 -20.16 4.92
CA LYS A 16 -9.73 -20.10 5.12
C LYS A 16 -10.24 -21.26 5.99
N SER A 17 -9.76 -22.47 5.74
CA SER A 17 -10.14 -23.64 6.55
C SER A 17 -9.49 -23.64 7.92
N ALA A 18 -8.32 -23.00 8.09
CA ALA A 18 -7.65 -22.84 9.38
C ALA A 18 -8.47 -22.01 10.38
N VAL A 19 -9.29 -21.04 9.92
CA VAL A 19 -10.16 -20.25 10.81
C VAL A 19 -11.07 -21.17 11.63
N LYS A 20 -11.82 -22.06 10.98
CA LYS A 20 -12.71 -23.00 11.68
C LYS A 20 -11.94 -24.03 12.50
N ARG A 21 -10.80 -24.51 11.99
CA ARG A 21 -9.96 -25.50 12.68
C ARG A 21 -9.37 -24.97 13.99
N ASN A 22 -9.06 -23.68 14.05
CA ASN A 22 -8.53 -23.02 15.25
C ASN A 22 -9.61 -22.50 16.21
N GLY A 23 -10.84 -23.01 16.10
CA GLY A 23 -11.90 -22.73 17.07
C GLY A 23 -12.68 -21.45 16.83
N TYR A 24 -12.66 -20.90 15.61
CA TYR A 24 -13.45 -19.74 15.23
C TYR A 24 -14.64 -20.11 14.35
N PRO A 25 -15.87 -20.19 14.90
CA PRO A 25 -17.07 -20.43 14.11
C PRO A 25 -17.29 -19.36 13.04
N ARG A 26 -16.97 -18.10 13.34
CA ARG A 26 -17.11 -16.95 12.44
C ARG A 26 -15.80 -16.19 12.32
N GLN A 27 -15.55 -15.61 11.14
CA GLN A 27 -14.42 -14.69 10.93
C GLN A 27 -14.45 -13.50 11.89
N LYS A 28 -15.66 -13.04 12.27
CA LYS A 28 -15.83 -11.94 13.22
C LYS A 28 -15.22 -12.25 14.59
N ASP A 29 -15.30 -13.50 15.03
CA ASP A 29 -14.78 -13.92 16.34
C ASP A 29 -13.24 -13.79 16.37
N LEU A 30 -12.56 -14.20 15.30
CA LEU A 30 -11.11 -14.03 15.12
C LEU A 30 -10.71 -12.55 15.01
N ALA A 31 -11.51 -11.74 14.29
CA ALA A 31 -11.24 -10.31 14.14
C ALA A 31 -11.33 -9.57 15.48
N GLU A 32 -12.32 -9.91 16.31
CA GLU A 32 -12.48 -9.34 17.66
C GLU A 32 -11.34 -9.76 18.60
N GLU A 33 -10.91 -11.03 18.56
CA GLU A 33 -9.80 -11.50 19.40
C GLU A 33 -8.46 -10.82 19.07
N LEU A 34 -8.20 -10.58 17.79
CA LEU A 34 -6.98 -9.91 17.32
C LEU A 34 -7.08 -8.38 17.34
N TRP A 35 -8.22 -7.81 17.75
CA TRP A 35 -8.47 -6.36 17.72
C TRP A 35 -8.27 -5.72 16.34
N ILE A 36 -8.52 -6.49 15.27
CA ILE A 36 -8.43 -6.05 13.88
C ILE A 36 -9.82 -5.84 13.29
N SER A 37 -9.90 -5.05 12.22
CA SER A 37 -11.17 -4.91 11.51
C SER A 37 -11.52 -6.20 10.75
N LEU A 38 -12.83 -6.51 10.66
CA LEU A 38 -13.31 -7.65 9.86
C LEU A 38 -12.87 -7.54 8.38
N SER A 39 -12.75 -6.33 7.85
CA SER A 39 -12.26 -6.12 6.48
C SER A 39 -10.77 -6.44 6.35
N THR A 40 -9.93 -6.11 7.34
CA THR A 40 -8.52 -6.51 7.38
C THR A 40 -8.38 -8.03 7.33
N LEU A 41 -9.15 -8.74 8.16
CA LEU A 41 -9.15 -10.19 8.16
C LEU A 41 -9.66 -10.77 6.84
N ASN A 42 -10.73 -10.20 6.28
CA ASN A 42 -11.27 -10.65 4.99
C ASN A 42 -10.28 -10.41 3.84
N ASN A 43 -9.49 -9.34 3.89
CA ASN A 43 -8.42 -9.10 2.94
C ASN A 43 -7.35 -10.18 3.01
N TYR A 44 -6.88 -10.51 4.22
CA TYR A 44 -5.92 -11.59 4.46
C TYR A 44 -6.44 -12.93 3.91
N LEU A 45 -7.67 -13.31 4.29
CA LEU A 45 -8.27 -14.60 3.90
C LEU A 45 -8.53 -14.72 2.40
N ASN A 46 -8.55 -13.62 1.64
CA ASN A 46 -8.73 -13.64 0.19
C ASN A 46 -7.46 -13.27 -0.59
N GLY A 47 -6.29 -13.24 0.07
CA GLY A 47 -5.02 -12.94 -0.60
C GLY A 47 -4.87 -11.49 -1.08
N ARG A 48 -5.61 -10.54 -0.47
CA ARG A 48 -5.35 -9.11 -0.68
C ARG A 48 -4.24 -8.64 0.26
N ALA A 49 -3.58 -7.55 -0.12
CA ALA A 49 -2.53 -6.94 0.69
C ALA A 49 -3.05 -6.49 2.06
N VAL A 50 -2.32 -6.85 3.11
CA VAL A 50 -2.55 -6.48 4.51
C VAL A 50 -1.22 -6.02 5.11
N ASP A 51 -1.28 -5.09 6.07
CA ASP A 51 -0.09 -4.64 6.80
C ASP A 51 0.69 -5.81 7.41
N ASN A 52 2.02 -5.72 7.41
CA ASN A 52 2.92 -6.79 7.85
C ASN A 52 2.62 -7.29 9.28
N LEU A 53 2.32 -6.38 10.23
CA LEU A 53 2.03 -6.75 11.61
C LEU A 53 0.77 -7.61 11.68
N ASN A 54 -0.31 -7.11 11.09
CA ASN A 54 -1.59 -7.84 11.01
C ASN A 54 -1.42 -9.19 10.30
N PHE A 55 -0.61 -9.25 9.23
CA PHE A 55 -0.35 -10.49 8.51
C PHE A 55 0.28 -11.55 9.42
N ARG A 56 1.29 -11.16 10.22
CA ARG A 56 1.95 -12.05 11.18
C ARG A 56 1.01 -12.50 12.28
N GLU A 57 0.31 -11.57 12.92
CA GLU A 57 -0.61 -11.88 14.02
C GLU A 57 -1.74 -12.84 13.58
N ILE A 58 -2.32 -12.61 12.41
CA ILE A 58 -3.34 -13.52 11.85
C ILE A 58 -2.74 -14.89 11.54
N SER A 59 -1.55 -14.94 10.93
CA SER A 59 -0.88 -16.20 10.59
C SER A 59 -0.56 -17.02 11.83
N GLU A 60 0.03 -16.39 12.84
CA GLU A 60 0.39 -17.00 14.12
C GLU A 60 -0.86 -17.54 14.84
N ARG A 61 -1.94 -16.75 14.89
CA ARG A 61 -3.18 -17.19 15.54
C ARG A 61 -3.87 -18.35 14.82
N LEU A 62 -3.66 -18.47 13.52
CA LEU A 62 -4.13 -19.59 12.69
C LEU A 62 -3.12 -20.75 12.61
N ALA A 63 -2.03 -20.71 13.38
CA ALA A 63 -0.95 -21.69 13.37
C ALA A 63 -0.41 -21.95 11.95
N GLN A 64 -0.21 -20.89 11.18
CA GLN A 64 0.38 -20.92 9.85
C GLN A 64 1.77 -20.29 9.89
N ASP A 65 2.72 -20.85 9.15
CA ASP A 65 4.01 -20.21 8.95
C ASP A 65 3.83 -19.04 7.97
N TRP A 66 3.95 -17.82 8.50
CA TRP A 66 3.76 -16.60 7.72
C TRP A 66 4.80 -16.47 6.59
N GLN A 67 6.00 -17.06 6.72
CA GLN A 67 7.03 -17.00 5.69
C GLN A 67 6.69 -17.91 4.51
N GLU A 68 6.10 -19.07 4.78
CA GLU A 68 5.71 -20.02 3.75
C GLU A 68 4.54 -19.50 2.90
N ILE A 69 3.54 -18.93 3.57
CA ILE A 69 2.30 -18.50 2.91
C ILE A 69 2.38 -17.09 2.32
N ALA A 70 3.38 -16.27 2.70
CA ALA A 70 3.51 -14.92 2.19
C ALA A 70 4.11 -14.91 0.78
N VAL A 71 3.57 -14.02 -0.05
CA VAL A 71 4.29 -13.52 -1.22
C VAL A 71 5.23 -12.42 -0.73
N PHE A 72 6.52 -12.71 -0.75
CA PHE A 72 7.55 -11.70 -0.66
C PHE A 72 7.73 -11.15 -2.07
N GLU A 73 7.21 -9.94 -2.32
CA GLU A 73 7.62 -9.16 -3.49
C GLU A 73 9.07 -8.70 -3.26
N ASP A 74 10.00 -9.65 -3.31
CA ASP A 74 11.39 -9.37 -3.58
C ASP A 74 11.53 -9.42 -5.10
N ASN A 75 12.03 -8.32 -5.68
CA ASN A 75 12.28 -8.16 -7.11
C ASN A 75 12.77 -9.46 -7.78
N ILE A 76 11.90 -10.14 -8.54
CA ILE A 76 12.29 -11.12 -9.54
C ILE A 76 11.75 -10.61 -10.87
N GLY A 77 12.60 -9.83 -11.54
CA GLY A 77 12.66 -9.91 -12.99
C GLY A 77 13.30 -11.23 -13.37
N ASP A 78 12.63 -11.97 -14.25
CA ASP A 78 13.17 -12.65 -15.43
C ASP A 78 11.94 -13.12 -16.23
N ASP A 79 11.80 -12.96 -17.54
CA ASP A 79 12.84 -12.88 -18.56
C ASP A 79 12.22 -12.29 -19.85
N THR A 80 12.66 -11.09 -20.28
CA THR A 80 12.93 -10.79 -21.69
C THR A 80 13.82 -9.54 -21.75
N SER A 81 15.12 -9.79 -21.76
CA SER A 81 16.23 -8.98 -22.29
C SER A 81 15.87 -7.64 -22.98
N VAL A 82 16.24 -6.49 -22.38
CA VAL A 82 17.11 -5.42 -22.97
C VAL A 82 17.65 -4.50 -21.85
N ASN A 83 18.94 -4.67 -21.54
CA ASN A 83 19.98 -3.64 -21.32
C ASN A 83 19.78 -2.48 -20.29
N GLY A 84 20.44 -2.62 -19.13
CA GLY A 84 21.37 -1.61 -18.59
C GLY A 84 20.85 -0.44 -17.74
N LYS A 85 20.96 -0.60 -16.40
CA LYS A 85 21.54 0.32 -15.39
C LYS A 85 20.78 0.25 -14.06
N VAL A 86 21.51 -0.08 -13.00
CA VAL A 86 21.06 -0.07 -11.60
C VAL A 86 21.06 1.37 -11.10
N GLU A 87 19.97 1.80 -10.43
CA GLU A 87 19.98 2.52 -9.14
C GLU A 87 18.54 2.85 -8.65
N GLN A 88 18.16 2.19 -7.55
CA GLN A 88 17.13 2.54 -6.56
C GLN A 88 15.71 2.90 -7.05
N GLU A 89 14.87 1.87 -7.21
CA GLU A 89 13.43 2.03 -7.47
C GLU A 89 12.66 2.42 -6.20
N VAL A 90 12.25 3.68 -6.18
CA VAL A 90 11.27 4.27 -5.28
C VAL A 90 9.89 3.75 -5.67
N VAL A 91 9.33 2.79 -4.92
CA VAL A 91 7.95 2.31 -5.12
C VAL A 91 6.95 3.36 -4.62
N MET A 92 6.83 4.45 -5.37
CA MET A 92 5.61 5.23 -5.45
C MET A 92 4.85 4.62 -6.61
N ILE A 93 3.75 3.92 -6.29
CA ILE A 93 2.87 3.22 -7.24
C ILE A 93 3.01 3.79 -8.64
N ASP A 94 3.67 3.01 -9.49
CA ASP A 94 3.59 3.20 -10.91
C ASP A 94 2.13 2.99 -11.31
N CYS A 95 1.44 4.10 -11.59
CA CYS A 95 0.13 4.09 -12.22
C CYS A 95 0.25 4.30 -13.74
N LEU A 96 1.44 4.16 -14.32
CA LEU A 96 1.63 4.02 -15.75
C LEU A 96 1.48 2.50 -16.00
N GLU A 97 0.28 1.97 -16.24
CA GLU A 97 -0.47 2.14 -17.48
C GLU A 97 -1.97 2.24 -17.19
N ALA A 98 -2.47 3.45 -16.98
CA ALA A 98 -3.90 3.71 -16.92
C ALA A 98 -4.42 4.29 -18.25
N ASP A 99 -4.02 3.72 -19.39
CA ASP A 99 -4.61 4.07 -20.69
C ASP A 99 -6.07 3.60 -20.84
N SER A 100 -6.67 3.02 -19.79
CA SER A 100 -8.09 2.65 -19.75
C SER A 100 -8.94 3.44 -18.75
N PHE A 101 -8.36 4.29 -17.90
CA PHE A 101 -9.14 5.17 -17.02
C PHE A 101 -9.04 6.62 -17.48
N LEU A 102 -10.05 7.06 -18.25
CA LEU A 102 -10.23 8.45 -18.65
C LEU A 102 -10.30 9.35 -17.41
N TYR A 103 -9.19 9.97 -17.04
CA TYR A 103 -9.15 10.88 -15.91
C TYR A 103 -9.78 12.21 -16.28
N VAL A 104 -10.66 12.69 -15.40
CA VAL A 104 -11.25 14.01 -15.53
C VAL A 104 -10.45 14.96 -14.65
N GLU A 105 -9.78 15.94 -15.27
CA GLU A 105 -9.13 17.03 -14.55
C GLU A 105 -10.12 17.76 -13.65
N ARG A 106 -9.68 18.15 -12.45
CA ARG A 106 -10.50 18.86 -11.45
C ARG A 106 -9.98 20.27 -11.20
N PRO A 107 -10.13 21.21 -12.15
CA PRO A 107 -9.94 22.62 -11.85
C PRO A 107 -11.03 23.13 -10.88
N PRO A 108 -10.73 24.08 -9.99
CA PRO A 108 -9.44 24.74 -9.84
C PRO A 108 -8.46 23.99 -8.91
N ILE A 109 -8.86 22.87 -8.28
CA ILE A 109 -8.09 22.24 -7.18
C ILE A 109 -6.69 21.83 -7.64
N GLU A 110 -6.58 21.13 -8.77
CA GLU A 110 -5.29 20.72 -9.34
C GLU A 110 -4.41 21.91 -9.72
N GLN A 111 -5.03 22.93 -10.32
CA GLN A 111 -4.34 24.15 -10.74
C GLN A 111 -3.82 24.95 -9.54
N SER A 112 -4.63 25.13 -8.51
CA SER A 112 -4.25 25.81 -7.27
C SER A 112 -3.12 25.07 -6.55
N CYS A 113 -3.18 23.73 -6.49
CA CYS A 113 -2.09 22.95 -5.90
C CYS A 113 -0.77 23.15 -6.64
N TYR A 114 -0.80 23.10 -7.98
CA TYR A 114 0.39 23.30 -8.79
C TYR A 114 0.98 24.70 -8.61
N GLN A 115 0.14 25.74 -8.66
CA GLN A 115 0.59 27.12 -8.48
C GLN A 115 1.20 27.37 -7.10
N GLU A 116 0.63 26.76 -6.06
CA GLU A 116 1.16 26.92 -4.70
C GLU A 116 2.49 26.18 -4.52
N LEU A 117 2.68 25.00 -5.12
CA LEU A 117 3.97 24.29 -5.06
C LEU A 117 5.13 25.01 -5.73
N LEU A 118 4.86 25.88 -6.70
CA LEU A 118 5.90 26.70 -7.32
C LEU A 118 6.44 27.78 -6.36
N ARG A 119 5.71 28.10 -5.28
CA ARG A 119 6.16 29.04 -4.25
C ARG A 119 7.09 28.34 -3.26
N THR A 120 8.22 28.97 -2.98
CA THR A 120 9.15 28.49 -1.95
C THR A 120 8.50 28.48 -0.57
N GLY A 121 8.64 27.38 0.17
CA GLY A 121 8.11 27.25 1.53
C GLY A 121 6.60 26.97 1.60
N ALA A 122 5.94 26.68 0.48
CA ALA A 122 4.54 26.30 0.46
C ALA A 122 4.29 24.96 1.18
N LEU A 123 3.19 24.89 1.93
CA LEU A 123 2.70 23.67 2.57
C LEU A 123 1.25 23.43 2.17
N ILE A 124 1.01 22.34 1.45
CA ILE A 124 -0.33 21.95 1.00
C ILE A 124 -0.82 20.77 1.83
N ARG A 125 -1.99 20.93 2.46
CA ARG A 125 -2.65 19.85 3.20
C ARG A 125 -3.89 19.37 2.46
N ILE A 126 -3.83 18.16 1.90
CA ILE A 126 -4.97 17.53 1.24
C ILE A 126 -5.81 16.76 2.27
N LYS A 127 -7.08 17.14 2.42
CA LYS A 127 -8.04 16.46 3.32
C LYS A 127 -9.19 15.87 2.50
N ALA A 128 -9.39 14.56 2.59
CA ALA A 128 -10.57 13.87 2.05
C ALA A 128 -10.70 12.45 2.64
N PRO A 129 -11.89 11.82 2.60
CA PRO A 129 -12.08 10.41 2.90
C PRO A 129 -11.23 9.47 2.04
N THR A 130 -11.01 8.23 2.49
CA THR A 130 -10.35 7.17 1.70
C THR A 130 -11.04 6.99 0.35
N LEU A 131 -10.28 6.56 -0.67
CA LEU A 131 -10.76 6.34 -2.06
C LEU A 131 -11.21 7.60 -2.85
N MET A 132 -11.06 8.81 -2.30
CA MET A 132 -11.42 10.06 -3.00
C MET A 132 -10.36 10.59 -3.99
N GLY A 133 -9.35 9.78 -4.34
CA GLY A 133 -8.31 10.18 -5.30
C GLY A 133 -7.21 11.11 -4.75
N LYS A 134 -7.03 11.20 -3.42
CA LYS A 134 -5.95 12.01 -2.81
C LYS A 134 -4.56 11.63 -3.32
N THR A 135 -4.27 10.32 -3.34
CA THR A 135 -2.98 9.80 -3.81
C THR A 135 -2.77 10.10 -5.29
N LEU A 136 -3.82 9.97 -6.10
CA LEU A 136 -3.79 10.27 -7.53
C LEU A 136 -3.54 11.78 -7.79
N LEU A 137 -4.19 12.65 -7.01
CA LEU A 137 -3.96 14.10 -7.05
C LEU A 137 -2.49 14.44 -6.73
N ILE A 138 -1.93 13.85 -5.68
CA ILE A 138 -0.53 14.05 -5.30
C ILE A 138 0.40 13.61 -6.43
N SER A 139 0.22 12.38 -6.94
CA SER A 139 1.03 11.83 -8.03
C SER A 139 1.05 12.76 -9.26
N ARG A 140 -0.13 13.19 -9.73
CA ARG A 140 -0.23 14.10 -10.89
C ARG A 140 0.48 15.43 -10.67
N VAL A 141 0.24 16.06 -9.54
CA VAL A 141 0.81 17.38 -9.24
C VAL A 141 2.33 17.27 -9.11
N LEU A 142 2.84 16.22 -8.45
CA LEU A 142 4.27 15.98 -8.32
C LEU A 142 4.93 15.70 -9.68
N SER A 143 4.31 14.90 -10.56
CA SER A 143 4.84 14.65 -11.90
C SER A 143 4.99 15.93 -12.71
N LYS A 144 4.03 16.86 -12.60
CA LYS A 144 4.09 18.15 -13.28
C LYS A 144 5.20 19.05 -12.75
N VAL A 145 5.45 19.02 -11.44
CA VAL A 145 6.51 19.81 -10.79
C VAL A 145 7.89 19.20 -11.05
N ALA A 146 8.00 17.88 -11.13
CA ALA A 146 9.22 17.18 -11.52
C ALA A 146 9.67 17.55 -12.95
N GLN A 147 8.72 17.70 -13.88
CA GLN A 147 9.00 18.19 -15.25
C GLN A 147 9.58 19.62 -15.29
N GLN A 148 9.40 20.41 -14.23
CA GLN A 148 9.99 21.75 -14.08
C GLN A 148 11.39 21.71 -13.43
N GLY A 149 11.96 20.52 -13.20
CA GLY A 149 13.31 20.35 -12.65
C GLY A 149 13.36 20.26 -11.12
N TYR A 150 12.22 20.19 -10.44
CA TYR A 150 12.19 20.04 -8.98
C TYR A 150 12.42 18.58 -8.58
N GLN A 151 13.23 18.39 -7.55
CA GLN A 151 13.43 17.08 -6.92
C GLN A 151 12.26 16.79 -5.97
N THR A 152 11.69 15.59 -6.05
CA THR A 152 10.60 15.16 -5.17
C THR A 152 11.11 14.08 -4.23
N VAL A 153 10.73 14.17 -2.95
CA VAL A 153 11.06 13.17 -1.92
C VAL A 153 9.80 12.78 -1.18
N TYR A 154 9.66 11.48 -0.88
CA TYR A 154 8.54 10.96 -0.09
C TYR A 154 8.97 10.78 1.36
N LEU A 155 8.23 11.40 2.28
CA LEU A 155 8.47 11.28 3.71
C LEU A 155 7.23 10.69 4.41
N ASN A 156 7.43 9.60 5.13
CA ASN A 156 6.39 8.99 5.96
C ASN A 156 6.68 9.24 7.43
N LEU A 157 5.87 10.09 8.05
CA LEU A 157 6.03 10.49 9.46
C LEU A 157 5.24 9.62 10.45
N HIS A 158 4.73 8.47 10.03
CA HIS A 158 3.88 7.63 10.89
C HIS A 158 4.58 7.16 12.17
N LEU A 159 5.89 6.93 12.11
CA LEU A 159 6.71 6.47 13.22
C LEU A 159 7.46 7.61 13.95
N ALA A 160 7.23 8.87 13.57
CA ALA A 160 7.98 10.03 14.08
C ALA A 160 7.57 10.47 15.50
N ASN A 161 6.95 9.60 16.30
CA ASN A 161 6.43 9.94 17.63
C ASN A 161 7.36 9.52 18.79
N TRP A 162 8.59 9.08 18.49
CA TRP A 162 9.52 8.57 19.49
C TRP A 162 10.72 9.50 19.67
N SER A 163 10.52 10.51 20.51
CA SER A 163 11.56 11.07 21.40
C SER A 163 10.95 12.19 22.25
N LEU A 164 10.79 11.95 23.55
CA LEU A 164 10.89 12.95 24.60
C LEU A 164 11.26 12.17 25.88
N ASP A 165 12.53 12.32 26.25
CA ASP A 165 13.04 12.12 27.62
C ASP A 165 12.27 13.02 28.61
#